data_AF-A0A9W4RY15-F1
#
_entry.id   AF-A0A9W4RY15-F1
#
_cell.length_a   1.000
_cell.length_b   1.000
_cell.length_c   1.000
_cell.angle_alpha   90.00
_cell.angle_beta   90.00
_cell.angle_gamma   90.00
#
_symmetry.space_group_name_H-M   'P 1'
#
loop_
_entity.id
_entity.type
_entity.pdbx_description
1 polymer ?
#
loop_
_entity_poly.entity_id
_entity_poly.type
_entity_poly.pdbx_seq_one_letter_code
_entity_poly.pdbx_strand_id
1 'polypeptide(L)'
;MSCCNISPETVAVENLKDGDYEDKVTWDSQYVRVVLEDRAALFRYKGTSLLKESLKEIVRLRGARKRSDPLYATSLNVCANSAYGCVGYQESAMYSPSCSASVTAIGRWCVKLAYRVLERHGLSILYDDTDSCFVSPSSAGDKSEEGARRCVAEALSSLLKEFEDTPLQGMTMEMETYHPRVILLDKKRYCKMNEDGTKKYTGISAARRKHCGTGP
;
A
#
# COMPACT_ATOMS: atom_id res chain seq x y z
N MET A 1 -5.29 3.81 7.35
CA MET A 1 -6.40 3.96 8.33
C MET A 1 -5.90 4.45 9.69
N SER A 2 -5.01 3.71 10.37
CA SER A 2 -4.50 4.08 11.70
C SER A 2 -3.74 5.41 11.75
N CYS A 3 -2.88 5.69 10.76
CA CYS A 3 -2.07 6.91 10.71
C CYS A 3 -2.93 8.18 10.66
N CYS A 4 -3.87 8.24 9.72
CA CYS A 4 -4.76 9.39 9.53
C CYS A 4 -6.01 9.39 10.42
N ASN A 5 -6.13 8.46 11.38
CA ASN A 5 -7.30 8.31 12.25
C ASN A 5 -8.64 8.20 11.48
N ILE A 6 -8.65 7.42 10.39
CA ILE A 6 -9.85 7.22 9.56
C ILE A 6 -10.80 6.28 10.30
N SER A 7 -11.90 6.82 10.82
CA SER A 7 -12.99 6.08 11.45
C SER A 7 -14.33 6.79 11.18
N PRO A 8 -15.47 6.07 11.09
CA PRO A 8 -16.79 6.70 11.00
C PRO A 8 -17.08 7.70 12.14
N GLU A 9 -16.49 7.50 13.33
CA GLU A 9 -16.68 8.39 14.48
C GLU A 9 -15.88 9.71 14.39
N THR A 10 -14.86 9.77 13.52
CA THR A 10 -13.92 10.91 13.43
C THR A 10 -14.05 11.71 12.14
N VAL A 11 -14.85 11.25 11.19
CA VAL A 11 -15.00 11.89 9.89
C VAL A 11 -15.96 13.06 9.96
N ALA A 12 -15.51 14.25 9.57
CA ALA A 12 -16.37 15.36 9.20
C ALA A 12 -16.45 15.42 7.67
N VAL A 13 -17.64 15.66 7.12
CA VAL A 13 -17.87 15.71 5.67
C VAL A 13 -18.35 17.10 5.28
N GLU A 14 -17.67 17.70 4.32
CA GLU A 14 -18.02 18.99 3.72
C GLU A 14 -18.41 18.76 2.26
N ASN A 15 -19.55 19.31 1.82
CA ASN A 15 -19.92 19.24 0.41
C ASN A 15 -19.11 20.27 -0.39
N LEU A 16 -18.56 19.86 -1.53
CA LEU A 16 -17.79 20.74 -2.40
C LEU A 16 -18.68 21.31 -3.51
N LYS A 17 -18.36 22.53 -3.95
CA LYS A 17 -18.95 23.12 -5.15
C LYS A 17 -18.06 22.80 -6.35
N ASP A 18 -18.66 22.78 -7.54
CA ASP A 18 -17.93 22.52 -8.79
C ASP A 18 -16.72 23.45 -8.94
N GLY A 19 -15.52 22.87 -9.07
CA GLY A 19 -14.26 23.58 -9.31
C GLY A 19 -13.17 23.41 -8.24
N ASP A 20 -13.49 22.94 -7.04
CA ASP A 20 -12.53 22.75 -5.93
C ASP A 20 -11.83 21.37 -5.96
N TYR A 21 -11.12 21.07 -7.06
CA TYR A 21 -10.46 19.76 -7.27
C TYR A 21 -8.94 19.77 -7.05
N GLU A 22 -8.37 20.80 -6.41
CA GLU A 22 -6.94 20.81 -6.09
C GLU A 22 -6.61 19.84 -4.95
N ASP A 23 -5.54 19.07 -5.15
CA ASP A 23 -4.91 18.09 -4.26
C ASP A 23 -5.84 17.15 -3.46
N LYS A 24 -5.93 15.90 -3.93
CA LYS A 24 -6.80 14.87 -3.33
C LYS A 24 -6.54 14.59 -1.85
N VAL A 25 -5.33 14.86 -1.35
CA VAL A 25 -4.95 14.61 0.04
C VAL A 25 -4.05 15.74 0.51
N THR A 26 -4.56 16.55 1.44
CA THR A 26 -3.82 17.64 2.09
C THR A 26 -3.92 17.50 3.61
N TRP A 27 -3.06 18.20 4.34
CA TRP A 27 -3.09 18.18 5.80
C TRP A 27 -2.56 19.48 6.39
N ASP A 28 -3.04 19.78 7.59
CA ASP A 28 -2.49 20.84 8.44
C ASP A 28 -2.05 20.25 9.80
N SER A 29 -1.84 21.11 10.79
CA SER A 29 -1.41 20.70 12.13
C SER A 29 -2.42 19.83 12.91
N GLN A 30 -3.68 19.74 12.47
CA GLN A 30 -4.79 19.10 13.15
C GLN A 30 -5.54 18.08 12.29
N TYR A 31 -5.75 18.37 11.00
CA TYR A 31 -6.63 17.61 10.11
C TYR A 31 -5.90 17.09 8.89
N VAL A 32 -6.32 15.90 8.44
CA VAL A 32 -6.10 15.39 7.09
C VAL A 32 -7.38 15.64 6.31
N ARG A 33 -7.30 16.37 5.20
CA ARG A 33 -8.42 16.64 4.29
C ARG A 33 -8.24 15.80 3.03
N VAL A 34 -9.29 15.08 2.66
CA VAL A 34 -9.33 14.23 1.47
C VAL A 34 -10.44 14.70 0.55
N VAL A 35 -10.08 15.22 -0.62
CA VAL A 35 -11.03 15.66 -1.65
C VAL A 35 -11.49 14.45 -2.45
N LEU A 36 -12.80 14.20 -2.36
CA LEU A 36 -13.54 13.22 -3.15
C LEU A 36 -14.32 13.96 -4.25
N GLU A 37 -15.08 13.25 -5.07
CA GLU A 37 -15.72 13.83 -6.27
C GLU A 37 -16.74 14.93 -5.95
N ASP A 38 -17.56 14.73 -4.92
CA ASP A 38 -18.67 15.61 -4.53
C ASP A 38 -18.49 16.22 -3.12
N ARG A 39 -17.43 15.82 -2.40
CA ARG A 39 -17.24 16.14 -0.98
C ARG A 39 -15.79 16.11 -0.55
N ALA A 40 -15.48 16.77 0.56
CA ALA A 40 -14.23 16.61 1.30
C ALA A 40 -14.49 15.86 2.61
N ALA A 41 -13.63 14.90 2.93
CA ALA A 41 -13.60 14.23 4.22
C ALA A 41 -12.44 14.78 5.06
N LEU A 42 -12.72 15.21 6.28
CA LEU A 42 -11.74 15.72 7.23
C LEU A 42 -11.60 14.76 8.40
N PHE A 43 -10.35 14.43 8.75
CA PHE A 43 -10.02 13.53 9.83
C PHE A 43 -9.05 14.17 10.81
N ARG A 44 -9.42 14.24 12.09
CA ARG A 44 -8.51 14.69 13.15
C ARG A 44 -7.46 13.61 13.44
N TYR A 45 -6.30 13.69 12.79
CA TYR A 45 -5.36 12.56 12.73
C TYR A 45 -4.57 12.33 14.03
N LYS A 46 -4.34 13.38 14.83
CA LYS A 46 -3.66 13.29 16.15
C LYS A 46 -4.53 12.66 17.25
N GLY A 47 -5.84 12.55 17.04
CA GLY A 47 -6.76 11.90 17.98
C GLY A 47 -6.65 10.38 18.00
N THR A 48 -7.45 9.76 18.87
CA THR A 48 -7.69 8.31 18.88
C THR A 48 -9.10 8.02 18.34
N SER A 49 -9.29 6.78 17.89
CA SER A 49 -10.60 6.24 17.55
C SER A 49 -10.60 4.75 17.86
N LEU A 50 -11.78 4.15 18.02
CA LEU A 50 -11.91 2.71 18.24
C LEU A 50 -11.18 1.91 17.15
N LEU A 51 -11.34 2.33 15.90
CA LEU A 51 -10.74 1.66 14.75
C LEU A 51 -9.21 1.83 14.72
N LYS A 52 -8.70 3.03 15.03
CA LYS A 52 -7.26 3.29 15.11
C LYS A 52 -6.59 2.45 16.20
N GLU A 53 -7.17 2.41 17.40
CA GLU A 53 -6.61 1.66 18.52
C GLU A 53 -6.69 0.15 18.27
N SER A 54 -7.81 -0.35 17.73
CA SER A 54 -7.95 -1.76 17.35
C SER A 54 -6.92 -2.17 16.30
N LEU A 55 -6.70 -1.35 15.26
CA LEU A 55 -5.70 -1.64 14.22
C LEU A 55 -4.28 -1.60 14.77
N LYS A 56 -3.95 -0.64 15.64
CA LYS A 56 -2.64 -0.57 16.30
C LYS A 56 -2.38 -1.82 17.14
N GLU A 57 -3.38 -2.26 17.89
CA GLU A 57 -3.27 -3.47 18.71
C GLU A 57 -3.06 -4.72 17.85
N ILE A 58 -3.82 -4.86 16.76
CA ILE A 58 -3.62 -5.96 15.80
C ILE A 58 -2.20 -5.96 15.22
N VAL A 59 -1.69 -4.80 14.82
CA VAL A 59 -0.32 -4.66 14.28
C VAL A 59 0.72 -5.04 15.34
N ARG A 60 0.54 -4.60 16.59
CA ARG A 60 1.41 -4.92 17.73
C ARG A 60 1.45 -6.43 18.00
N LEU A 61 0.29 -7.07 18.12
CA LEU A 61 0.17 -8.50 18.37
C LEU A 61 0.74 -9.33 17.21
N ARG A 62 0.49 -8.90 15.97
CA ARG A 62 1.04 -9.55 14.78
C ARG A 62 2.56 -9.51 14.79
N GLY A 63 3.16 -8.36 15.10
CA GLY A 63 4.62 -8.21 15.22
C GLY A 63 5.22 -9.16 16.27
N ALA A 64 4.61 -9.23 17.45
CA ALA A 64 5.07 -10.07 18.56
C ALA A 64 4.96 -11.58 18.25
N ARG A 65 3.95 -12.00 17.47
CA ARG A 65 3.66 -13.41 17.20
C ARG A 65 4.16 -13.91 15.84
N LYS A 66 4.67 -13.03 14.96
CA LYS A 66 5.05 -13.37 13.57
C LYS A 66 5.98 -14.58 13.45
N ARG A 67 6.91 -14.77 14.40
CA ARG A 67 7.85 -15.91 14.42
C ARG A 67 7.36 -17.11 15.23
N SER A 68 6.68 -16.87 16.36
CA SER A 68 6.24 -17.94 17.26
C SER A 68 4.97 -18.63 16.79
N ASP A 69 4.07 -17.89 16.14
CA ASP A 69 2.77 -18.37 15.68
C ASP A 69 2.39 -17.68 14.34
N PRO A 70 2.91 -18.19 13.21
CA PRO A 70 2.66 -17.63 11.89
C PRO A 70 1.18 -17.68 11.47
N LEU A 71 0.44 -18.70 11.92
CA LEU A 71 -0.98 -18.85 11.60
C LEU A 71 -1.79 -17.75 12.28
N TYR A 72 -1.57 -17.52 13.57
CA TYR A 72 -2.21 -16.43 14.30
C TYR A 72 -1.86 -15.05 13.72
N ALA A 73 -0.59 -14.82 13.38
CA ALA A 73 -0.15 -13.59 12.73
C ALA A 73 -0.83 -13.36 11.36
N THR A 74 -1.10 -14.44 10.63
CA THR A 74 -1.85 -14.39 9.36
C THR A 74 -3.32 -14.07 9.60
N SER A 75 -3.97 -14.69 10.58
CA SER A 75 -5.35 -14.38 10.97
C SER A 75 -5.52 -12.92 11.37
N LEU A 76 -4.57 -12.37 12.16
CA LEU A 76 -4.53 -10.95 12.50
C LEU A 76 -4.43 -10.05 11.26
N ASN A 77 -3.63 -10.44 10.26
CA ASN A 77 -3.52 -9.71 9.00
C ASN A 77 -4.85 -9.70 8.22
N VAL A 78 -5.56 -10.85 8.20
CA VAL A 78 -6.90 -10.93 7.61
C VAL A 78 -7.86 -9.99 8.35
N CYS A 79 -7.87 -9.99 9.68
CA CYS A 79 -8.70 -9.08 10.47
C CYS A 79 -8.39 -7.60 10.18
N ALA A 80 -7.11 -7.22 10.09
CA ALA A 80 -6.71 -5.85 9.76
C ALA A 80 -7.21 -5.43 8.37
N ASN A 81 -7.07 -6.30 7.37
CA ASN A 81 -7.53 -6.01 6.00
C ASN A 81 -9.06 -5.97 5.89
N SER A 82 -9.77 -6.78 6.68
CA SER A 82 -11.23 -6.73 6.76
C SER A 82 -11.77 -5.41 7.30
N ALA A 83 -11.01 -4.66 8.10
CA ALA A 83 -11.43 -3.35 8.59
C ALA A 83 -11.75 -2.36 7.46
N TYR A 84 -10.95 -2.37 6.39
CA TYR A 84 -11.24 -1.59 5.18
C TYR A 84 -12.53 -2.07 4.49
N GLY A 85 -12.74 -3.39 4.43
CA GLY A 85 -13.97 -3.96 3.88
C GLY A 85 -15.21 -3.58 4.69
N CYS A 86 -15.12 -3.58 6.02
CA CYS A 86 -16.23 -3.19 6.91
C CYS A 86 -16.69 -1.76 6.65
N VAL A 87 -15.77 -0.79 6.54
CA VAL A 87 -16.16 0.61 6.28
C VAL A 87 -16.73 0.83 4.88
N GLY A 88 -16.47 -0.07 3.93
CA GLY A 88 -16.99 -0.01 2.57
C GLY A 88 -18.28 -0.81 2.33
N TYR A 89 -18.67 -1.69 3.26
CA TYR A 89 -19.81 -2.58 3.09
C TYR A 89 -21.10 -1.96 3.65
N GLN A 90 -22.11 -1.79 2.80
CA GLN A 90 -23.33 -1.05 3.11
C GLN A 90 -24.10 -1.59 4.34
N GLU A 91 -24.11 -2.91 4.54
CA GLU A 91 -24.80 -3.55 5.67
C GLU A 91 -23.91 -3.62 6.94
N SER A 92 -22.71 -3.06 6.92
CA SER A 92 -21.85 -2.99 8.10
C SER A 92 -22.34 -1.90 9.05
N ALA A 93 -22.34 -2.18 10.35
CA ALA A 93 -22.56 -1.15 11.38
C ALA A 93 -21.51 -0.01 11.33
N MET A 94 -20.36 -0.25 10.68
CA MET A 94 -19.29 0.73 10.50
C MET A 94 -19.26 1.34 9.08
N TYR A 95 -20.33 1.17 8.30
CA TYR A 95 -20.40 1.67 6.93
C TYR A 95 -20.16 3.17 6.88
N SER A 96 -19.14 3.57 6.13
CA SER A 96 -18.83 4.97 5.85
C SER A 96 -18.15 5.07 4.48
N PRO A 97 -18.91 5.44 3.42
CA PRO A 97 -18.37 5.53 2.07
C PRO A 97 -17.30 6.62 1.96
N SER A 98 -17.38 7.68 2.78
CA SER A 98 -16.33 8.70 2.86
C SER A 98 -15.03 8.14 3.44
N CYS A 99 -15.10 7.27 4.45
CA CYS A 99 -13.92 6.60 4.99
C CYS A 99 -13.29 5.65 3.98
N SER A 100 -14.07 4.77 3.34
CA SER A 100 -13.54 3.81 2.36
C SER A 100 -12.93 4.49 1.13
N ALA A 101 -13.60 5.53 0.60
CA ALA A 101 -13.07 6.36 -0.47
C ALA A 101 -11.79 7.08 -0.06
N SER A 102 -11.73 7.60 1.19
CA SER A 102 -10.54 8.29 1.70
C SER A 102 -9.34 7.35 1.85
N VAL A 103 -9.55 6.11 2.32
CA VAL A 103 -8.49 5.09 2.37
C VAL A 103 -7.94 4.83 0.97
N THR A 104 -8.81 4.70 -0.03
CA THR A 104 -8.40 4.49 -1.42
C THR A 104 -7.63 5.69 -1.98
N ALA A 105 -8.10 6.91 -1.72
CA ALA A 105 -7.46 8.14 -2.17
C ALA A 105 -6.06 8.30 -1.56
N ILE A 106 -5.93 8.09 -0.25
CA ILE A 106 -4.66 8.13 0.48
C ILE A 106 -3.72 7.02 -0.03
N GLY A 107 -4.21 5.80 -0.24
CA GLY A 107 -3.41 4.71 -0.80
C GLY A 107 -2.81 5.07 -2.16
N ARG A 108 -3.62 5.62 -3.07
CA ARG A 108 -3.14 6.13 -4.38
C ARG A 108 -2.12 7.26 -4.23
N TRP A 109 -2.31 8.14 -3.25
CA TRP A 109 -1.35 9.21 -2.96
C TRP A 109 -0.01 8.65 -2.49
N CYS A 110 0.00 7.68 -1.56
CA CYS A 110 1.21 7.01 -1.08
C CYS A 110 1.97 6.33 -2.21
N VAL A 111 1.27 5.62 -3.09
CA VAL A 111 1.87 4.95 -4.26
C VAL A 111 2.52 5.96 -5.21
N LYS A 112 1.84 7.08 -5.50
CA LYS A 112 2.40 8.15 -6.33
C LYS A 112 3.62 8.81 -5.68
N LEU A 113 3.62 9.02 -4.37
CA LEU A 113 4.79 9.51 -3.65
C LEU A 113 5.96 8.52 -3.78
N ALA A 114 5.72 7.23 -3.54
CA ALA A 114 6.72 6.18 -3.68
C ALA A 114 7.34 6.17 -5.08
N TYR A 115 6.54 6.29 -6.15
CA TYR A 115 7.07 6.33 -7.52
C TYR A 115 7.95 7.54 -7.77
N ARG A 116 7.52 8.73 -7.34
CA ARG A 116 8.35 9.94 -7.47
C ARG A 116 9.69 9.78 -6.76
N VAL A 117 9.72 9.18 -5.57
CA VAL A 117 10.97 8.95 -4.84
C VAL A 117 11.83 7.90 -5.54
N LEU A 118 11.25 6.77 -5.96
CA LEU A 118 11.98 5.71 -6.68
C LEU A 118 12.60 6.25 -7.99
N GLU A 119 11.85 7.03 -8.77
CA GLU A 119 12.34 7.64 -10.01
C GLU A 119 13.45 8.68 -9.77
N ARG A 120 13.35 9.51 -8.72
CA ARG A 120 14.41 10.45 -8.31
C ARG A 120 15.72 9.75 -7.96
N HIS A 121 15.64 8.51 -7.47
CA HIS A 121 16.79 7.67 -7.17
C HIS A 121 17.28 6.85 -8.38
N GLY A 122 16.73 7.08 -9.58
CA GLY A 122 17.18 6.44 -10.81
C GLY A 122 16.63 5.02 -11.02
N LEU A 123 15.52 4.68 -10.36
CA LEU A 123 14.78 3.45 -10.58
C LEU A 123 13.62 3.69 -11.55
N SER A 124 13.40 2.75 -12.46
CA SER A 124 12.22 2.74 -13.34
C SER A 124 11.19 1.77 -12.80
N ILE A 125 9.93 2.22 -12.68
CA ILE A 125 8.81 1.34 -12.33
C ILE A 125 8.48 0.48 -13.54
N LEU A 126 8.60 -0.85 -13.39
CA LEU A 126 8.29 -1.82 -14.45
C LEU A 126 6.83 -2.26 -14.40
N TYR A 127 6.27 -2.35 -13.20
CA TYR A 127 4.91 -2.82 -12.96
C TYR A 127 4.43 -2.36 -11.60
N ASP A 128 3.13 -2.10 -11.49
CA ASP A 128 2.43 -1.77 -10.27
C ASP A 128 1.17 -2.61 -10.02
N ASP A 129 0.91 -2.88 -8.73
CA ASP A 129 -0.39 -3.32 -8.22
C ASP A 129 -0.83 -2.37 -7.09
N THR A 130 -1.71 -2.85 -6.21
CA THR A 130 -2.41 -2.05 -5.20
C THR A 130 -1.47 -1.44 -4.16
N ASP A 131 -0.45 -2.18 -3.72
CA ASP A 131 0.47 -1.83 -2.63
C ASP A 131 1.92 -2.27 -2.89
N SER A 132 2.22 -2.71 -4.12
CA SER A 132 3.53 -3.23 -4.50
C SER A 132 3.88 -2.84 -5.93
N CYS A 133 5.17 -2.77 -6.23
CA CYS A 133 5.68 -2.51 -7.57
C CYS A 133 6.98 -3.27 -7.84
N PHE A 134 7.21 -3.61 -9.11
CA PHE A 134 8.51 -4.04 -9.58
C PHE A 134 9.28 -2.85 -10.11
N VAL A 135 10.57 -2.77 -9.75
CA VAL A 135 11.46 -1.71 -10.18
C VAL A 135 12.75 -2.30 -10.75
N SER A 136 13.39 -1.55 -11.64
CA SER A 136 14.75 -1.85 -12.10
C SER A 136 15.61 -0.60 -12.10
N PRO A 137 16.94 -0.73 -11.94
CA PRO A 137 17.85 0.36 -12.25
C PRO A 137 17.58 0.91 -13.66
N SER A 138 17.58 2.22 -13.79
CA SER A 138 17.50 2.90 -15.09
C SER A 138 18.69 2.52 -15.98
N SER A 139 18.61 2.84 -17.27
CA SER A 139 19.64 2.49 -18.25
C SER A 139 21.05 3.00 -17.90
N ALA A 140 21.15 4.09 -17.15
CA ALA A 140 22.40 4.69 -16.67
C ALA A 140 22.87 4.17 -15.30
N GLY A 141 22.06 3.37 -14.60
CA GLY A 141 22.35 2.86 -13.26
C GLY A 141 23.23 1.61 -13.26
N ASP A 142 23.81 1.31 -12.09
CA ASP A 142 24.49 0.04 -11.84
C ASP A 142 23.46 -1.10 -11.87
N LYS A 143 23.58 -1.97 -12.89
CA LYS A 143 22.70 -3.11 -13.11
C LYS A 143 23.16 -4.37 -12.38
N SER A 144 24.24 -4.31 -11.60
CA SER A 144 24.57 -5.37 -10.68
C SER A 144 23.47 -5.53 -9.63
N GLU A 145 23.36 -6.73 -9.06
CA GLU A 145 22.40 -6.99 -7.99
C GLU A 145 22.68 -6.10 -6.77
N GLU A 146 23.95 -5.95 -6.40
CA GLU A 146 24.39 -5.13 -5.28
C GLU A 146 24.07 -3.66 -5.51
N GLY A 147 24.31 -3.15 -6.72
CA GLY A 147 23.96 -1.79 -7.13
C GLY A 147 22.45 -1.54 -7.07
N ALA A 148 21.65 -2.46 -7.61
CA ALA A 148 20.20 -2.38 -7.57
C ALA A 148 19.66 -2.39 -6.13
N ARG A 149 20.14 -3.30 -5.29
CA ARG A 149 19.75 -3.38 -3.87
C ARG A 149 20.10 -2.11 -3.11
N ARG A 150 21.30 -1.56 -3.35
CA ARG A 150 21.74 -0.30 -2.71
C ARG A 150 20.85 0.88 -3.11
N CYS A 151 20.58 1.03 -4.41
CA CYS A 151 19.73 2.08 -4.94
C CYS A 151 18.30 2.01 -4.37
N VAL A 152 17.72 0.80 -4.27
CA VAL A 152 16.42 0.59 -3.63
C VAL A 152 16.47 0.95 -2.14
N ALA A 153 17.51 0.53 -1.41
CA ALA A 153 17.64 0.85 0.01
C ALA A 153 17.73 2.36 0.27
N GLU A 154 18.46 3.09 -0.56
CA GLU A 154 18.53 4.56 -0.50
C GLU A 154 17.17 5.20 -0.79
N ALA A 155 16.47 4.74 -1.84
CA ALA A 155 15.15 5.25 -2.19
C ALA A 155 14.11 5.00 -1.08
N LEU A 156 14.12 3.82 -0.46
CA LEU A 156 13.25 3.50 0.67
C LEU A 156 13.57 4.37 1.89
N SER A 157 14.84 4.64 2.14
CA SER A 157 15.27 5.53 3.24
C SER A 157 14.79 6.98 3.01
N SER A 158 14.88 7.47 1.78
CA SER A 158 14.33 8.78 1.40
C SER A 158 12.80 8.82 1.50
N LEU A 159 12.12 7.74 1.09
CA LEU A 159 10.66 7.64 1.16
C LEU A 159 10.15 7.66 2.61
N LEU A 160 10.85 7.00 3.53
CA LEU A 160 10.52 7.05 4.95
C LEU A 160 10.60 8.48 5.51
N LYS A 161 11.65 9.24 5.14
CA LYS A 161 11.76 10.67 5.52
C LYS A 161 10.62 11.51 4.96
N GLU A 162 10.26 11.29 3.69
CA GLU A 162 9.11 11.98 3.07
C GLU A 162 7.79 11.64 3.78
N PHE A 163 7.66 10.47 4.42
CA PHE A 163 6.48 10.16 5.25
C PHE A 163 6.53 10.78 6.65
N GLU A 164 7.72 10.99 7.23
CA GLU A 164 7.88 11.62 8.56
C GLU A 164 7.27 13.04 8.61
N ASP A 165 7.40 13.79 7.52
CA ASP A 165 6.83 15.14 7.36
C ASP A 165 5.32 15.17 7.08
N THR A 166 4.66 14.00 7.16
CA THR A 166 3.24 13.84 6.85
C THR A 166 2.51 13.14 8.00
N PRO A 167 1.17 13.16 8.01
CA PRO A 167 0.35 12.34 8.91
C PRO A 167 0.49 10.81 8.71
N LEU A 168 1.34 10.37 7.77
CA LEU A 168 1.53 8.97 7.38
C LEU A 168 2.82 8.35 7.93
N GLN A 169 3.38 8.88 9.02
CA GLN A 169 4.64 8.44 9.65
C GLN A 169 4.71 6.92 9.96
N GLY A 170 3.58 6.24 10.08
CA GLY A 170 3.51 4.78 10.29
C GLY A 170 3.52 3.95 9.00
N MET A 171 3.59 4.56 7.82
CA MET A 171 3.66 3.86 6.54
C MET A 171 5.09 3.40 6.29
N THR A 172 5.24 2.14 5.87
CA THR A 172 6.52 1.56 5.49
C THR A 172 6.41 0.89 4.14
N MET A 173 7.53 0.86 3.43
CA MET A 173 7.70 0.10 2.20
C MET A 173 9.03 -0.63 2.31
N GLU A 174 9.03 -1.91 1.93
CA GLU A 174 10.20 -2.79 2.08
C GLU A 174 10.48 -3.50 0.77
N MET A 175 11.75 -3.78 0.51
CA MET A 175 12.15 -4.66 -0.59
C MET A 175 11.78 -6.10 -0.22
N GLU A 176 10.80 -6.68 -0.92
CA GLU A 176 10.35 -8.05 -0.64
C GLU A 176 11.33 -9.10 -1.18
N THR A 177 11.63 -9.05 -2.49
CA THR A 177 12.46 -10.05 -3.17
C THR A 177 13.19 -9.45 -4.37
N TYR A 178 14.41 -9.95 -4.64
CA TYR A 178 15.13 -9.65 -5.88
C TYR A 178 14.82 -10.71 -6.92
N HIS A 179 14.64 -10.28 -8.17
CA HIS A 179 14.36 -11.17 -9.29
C HIS A 179 15.30 -10.83 -10.45
N PRO A 180 16.23 -11.73 -10.81
CA PRO A 180 17.16 -11.47 -11.92
C PRO A 180 16.46 -11.26 -13.25
N ARG A 181 15.28 -11.87 -13.44
CA ARG A 181 14.46 -11.75 -14.66
C ARG A 181 12.99 -11.77 -14.34
N VAL A 182 12.24 -10.86 -14.97
CA VAL A 182 10.78 -10.79 -14.91
C VAL A 182 10.24 -10.61 -16.33
N ILE A 183 9.17 -11.33 -16.65
CA ILE A 183 8.38 -11.16 -17.88
C ILE A 183 7.00 -10.69 -17.46
N LEU A 184 6.65 -9.47 -17.85
CA LEU A 184 5.35 -8.86 -17.60
C LEU A 184 4.50 -9.03 -18.86
N LEU A 185 3.32 -9.63 -18.73
CA LEU A 185 2.40 -9.83 -19.86
C LEU A 185 1.25 -8.83 -19.80
N ASP A 186 0.62 -8.71 -18.63
CA ASP A 186 -0.56 -7.85 -18.40
C ASP A 186 -0.74 -7.65 -16.88
N LYS A 187 -1.73 -6.83 -16.48
CA LYS A 187 -2.10 -6.66 -15.06
C LYS A 187 -2.39 -8.00 -14.40
N LYS A 188 -1.71 -8.25 -13.28
CA LYS A 188 -1.76 -9.51 -12.51
C LYS A 188 -1.36 -10.76 -13.31
N ARG A 189 -0.62 -10.61 -14.42
CA ARG A 189 -0.15 -11.71 -15.29
C ARG A 189 1.32 -11.54 -15.60
N TYR A 190 2.17 -12.24 -14.84
CA TYR A 190 3.62 -12.14 -14.98
C TYR A 190 4.33 -13.43 -14.54
N CYS A 191 5.55 -13.60 -15.02
CA CYS A 191 6.47 -14.65 -14.62
C CYS A 191 7.74 -14.02 -14.05
N LYS A 192 8.23 -14.53 -12.92
CA LYS A 192 9.45 -14.07 -12.28
C LYS A 192 10.37 -15.23 -11.97
N MET A 193 11.67 -15.00 -12.08
CA MET A 193 12.71 -15.95 -11.70
C MET A 193 13.26 -15.58 -10.34
N ASN A 194 13.32 -16.55 -9.43
CA ASN A 194 13.95 -16.40 -8.13
C ASN A 194 15.48 -16.52 -8.27
N GLU A 195 16.21 -16.17 -7.21
CA GLU A 195 17.68 -16.26 -7.17
C GLU A 195 18.20 -17.70 -7.35
N ASP A 196 17.44 -18.70 -6.92
CA ASP A 196 17.73 -20.12 -7.09
C ASP A 196 17.44 -20.66 -8.52
N GLY A 197 17.00 -19.79 -9.44
CA GLY A 197 16.64 -20.15 -10.81
C GLY A 197 15.23 -20.71 -10.97
N THR A 198 14.46 -20.88 -9.89
CA THR A 198 13.08 -21.35 -9.97
C THR A 198 12.16 -20.29 -10.57
N LYS A 199 11.20 -20.72 -11.39
CA LYS A 199 10.23 -19.82 -12.06
C LYS A 199 8.91 -19.82 -11.32
N LYS A 200 8.41 -18.64 -10.97
CA LYS A 200 7.10 -18.44 -10.37
C LYS A 200 6.17 -17.72 -11.34
N TYR A 201 4.99 -18.28 -11.53
CA TYR A 201 3.96 -17.74 -12.42
C TYR A 201 2.81 -17.16 -11.60
N THR A 202 2.40 -15.94 -11.91
CA THR A 202 1.22 -15.29 -11.31
C THR A 202 0.18 -15.05 -12.39
N GLY A 203 -1.05 -15.54 -12.19
CA GLY A 203 -2.21 -15.28 -13.06
C GLY A 203 -2.18 -15.90 -14.46
N ILE A 204 -1.07 -16.56 -14.83
CA ILE A 204 -0.90 -17.31 -16.09
C ILE A 204 -1.62 -18.67 -15.98
N SER A 205 -2.04 -19.24 -17.13
CA SER A 205 -2.71 -20.55 -17.24
C SER A 205 -2.06 -21.65 -16.38
N ALA A 206 -0.73 -21.72 -16.36
CA ALA A 206 0.05 -22.65 -15.54
C ALA A 206 -0.15 -22.51 -14.02
N ALA A 207 -0.63 -21.37 -13.53
CA ALA A 207 -0.93 -21.11 -12.11
C ALA A 207 -2.41 -21.27 -11.76
N ARG A 208 -3.28 -21.62 -12.72
CA ARG A 208 -4.71 -21.81 -12.49
C ARG A 208 -5.02 -23.27 -12.21
N ARG A 209 -5.72 -23.54 -11.09
CA ARG A 209 -6.22 -24.89 -10.67
C ARG A 209 -7.03 -25.66 -11.73
N LYS A 210 -7.46 -25.00 -12.82
CA LYS A 210 -8.30 -25.57 -13.88
C LYS A 210 -7.52 -26.10 -15.11
N HIS A 211 -6.22 -26.37 -14.98
CA HIS A 211 -5.48 -27.10 -16.02
C HIS A 211 -5.43 -28.58 -15.66
N CYS A 212 -5.94 -29.44 -16.55
CA CYS A 212 -5.62 -30.85 -16.54
C CYS A 212 -4.12 -30.97 -16.82
N GLY A 213 -3.35 -31.40 -15.82
CA GLY A 213 -1.90 -31.47 -15.92
C GLY A 213 -1.47 -32.45 -17.01
N THR A 214 -0.94 -31.92 -18.10
CA THR A 214 0.05 -32.63 -18.90
C THR A 214 1.40 -32.11 -18.44
N GLY A 215 1.99 -32.74 -17.42
CA GLY A 215 3.41 -32.58 -17.16
C GLY A 215 4.23 -33.22 -18.30
N PRO A 216 5.47 -32.79 -18.51
CA PRO A 216 6.44 -33.59 -19.26
C PRO A 216 6.74 -34.91 -18.56
#